data_AF-A0A1D6KAW2-F1
#
_entry.id   AF-A0A1D6KAW2-F1
#
_cell.length_a   1.000
_cell.length_b   1.000
_cell.length_c   1.000
_cell.angle_alpha   90.00
_cell.angle_beta   90.00
_cell.angle_gamma   90.00
#
_symmetry.space_group_name_H-M   'P 1'
#
loop_
_entity.id
_entity.type
_entity.pdbx_description
1 polymer ?
#
loop_
_entity_poly.entity_id
_entity_poly.type
_entity_poly.pdbx_seq_one_letter_code
_entity_poly.pdbx_strand_id
1 'polypeptide(L)'
;MVSSSSSPSATAAAVVLAVALMTTTCFHGATAQLCEDYYDSTCPDAYDIVKQVLVDAVQSDTRIFASLIRLHFHDLDPTTPDTFDNNYYTNIEVNRGILNSDQELKSSPLAQGTTAPIVDQFAASQDDFFASFAQSMINMGNIKPLTDPSRGEVRTNCRRVN
;
A
#
# COMPACT_ATOMS: atom_id res chain seq x y z
N MET A 1 35.65 -31.88 53.76
CA MET A 1 36.82 -31.97 52.84
C MET A 1 36.30 -31.71 51.43
N VAL A 2 36.80 -30.65 50.77
CA VAL A 2 36.82 -30.34 49.31
C VAL A 2 35.49 -30.55 48.55
N SER A 3 34.67 -29.53 48.27
CA SER A 3 34.81 -28.46 47.25
C SER A 3 35.15 -28.96 45.85
N SER A 4 34.16 -29.02 44.96
CA SER A 4 34.40 -29.06 43.51
C SER A 4 33.31 -28.26 42.81
N SER A 5 33.55 -26.96 42.72
CA SER A 5 32.84 -26.01 41.87
C SER A 5 33.32 -26.22 40.42
N SER A 6 32.45 -26.69 39.53
CA SER A 6 32.70 -26.75 38.10
C SER A 6 32.40 -25.39 37.47
N SER A 7 33.45 -24.63 37.15
CA SER A 7 33.35 -23.39 36.39
C SER A 7 33.01 -23.71 34.92
N PRO A 8 32.02 -23.05 34.29
CA PRO A 8 31.80 -23.19 32.86
C PRO A 8 32.97 -22.57 32.09
N SER A 9 33.43 -23.27 31.04
CA SER A 9 34.58 -22.91 30.23
C SER A 9 34.34 -21.61 29.45
N ALA A 10 35.35 -20.74 29.41
CA ALA A 10 35.35 -19.46 28.67
C ALA A 10 35.06 -19.60 27.16
N THR A 11 35.10 -20.82 26.63
CA THR A 11 34.74 -21.17 25.25
C THR A 11 33.24 -21.07 24.97
N ALA A 12 32.37 -21.34 25.96
CA ALA A 12 30.92 -21.27 25.78
C ALA A 12 30.42 -19.82 25.66
N ALA A 13 31.01 -18.90 26.42
CA ALA A 13 30.65 -17.48 26.39
C ALA A 13 31.06 -16.77 25.08
N ALA A 14 32.20 -17.16 24.49
CA ALA A 14 32.68 -16.60 23.22
C ALA A 14 31.82 -17.01 22.02
N VAL A 15 31.29 -18.24 22.01
CA VAL A 15 30.40 -18.73 20.94
C VAL A 15 29.02 -18.04 21.00
N VAL A 16 28.50 -17.79 22.20
CA VAL A 16 27.23 -17.07 22.40
C VAL A 16 27.35 -15.60 21.95
N LEU A 17 28.50 -14.95 22.17
CA LEU A 17 28.73 -13.56 21.75
C LEU A 17 28.95 -13.42 20.23
N ALA A 18 29.54 -14.43 19.58
CA ALA A 18 29.72 -14.45 18.12
C ALA A 18 28.41 -14.73 17.36
N VAL A 19 27.48 -15.51 17.95
CA VAL A 19 26.16 -15.77 17.38
C VAL A 19 25.20 -14.58 17.60
N ALA A 20 25.39 -13.81 18.68
CA ALA A 20 24.64 -12.58 18.94
C ALA A 20 25.04 -11.39 18.03
N LEU A 21 26.21 -11.41 17.39
CA LEU A 21 26.66 -10.35 16.47
C LEU A 21 26.27 -10.57 14.99
N MET A 22 25.69 -11.72 14.64
CA MET A 22 25.18 -12.01 13.29
C MET A 22 23.65 -12.14 13.23
N THR A 23 22.92 -11.54 14.18
CA THR A 23 21.45 -11.66 14.23
C THR A 23 20.69 -10.34 14.26
N THR A 24 21.34 -9.21 13.97
CA THR A 24 20.67 -7.91 13.84
C THR A 24 20.84 -7.30 12.45
N THR A 25 20.23 -7.91 11.44
CA THR A 25 19.63 -7.20 10.30
C THR A 25 18.49 -8.04 9.74
N CYS A 26 17.26 -7.59 10.00
CA CYS A 26 15.96 -8.04 9.50
C CYS A 26 15.79 -9.52 9.14
N PHE A 27 15.30 -10.31 10.11
CA PHE A 27 14.31 -11.35 9.80
C PHE A 27 13.13 -10.64 9.12
N HIS A 28 13.10 -10.69 7.81
CA HIS A 28 11.96 -10.25 7.01
C HIS A 28 10.85 -11.28 7.20
N GLY A 29 10.14 -11.18 8.33
CA GLY A 29 8.81 -11.77 8.44
C GLY A 29 8.00 -11.26 7.26
N ALA A 30 7.37 -12.19 6.53
CA ALA A 30 6.55 -11.93 5.34
C ALA A 30 5.31 -11.11 5.70
N THR A 31 5.52 -9.83 6.01
CA THR A 31 4.53 -8.77 5.98
C THR A 31 4.87 -7.96 4.74
N ALA A 32 3.90 -7.75 3.86
CA ALA A 32 4.06 -6.97 2.64
C ALA A 32 4.20 -5.48 2.98
N GLN A 33 5.28 -5.09 3.67
CA GLN A 33 5.63 -3.71 3.94
C GLN A 33 6.76 -3.29 3.01
N LEU A 34 6.50 -2.24 2.24
CA LEU A 34 7.48 -1.59 1.39
C LEU A 34 8.49 -0.87 2.30
N CYS A 35 9.77 -1.19 2.17
CA CYS A 35 10.87 -0.57 2.92
C CYS A 35 11.51 0.50 2.04
N GLU A 36 11.51 1.76 2.46
CA GLU A 36 12.04 2.89 1.67
C GLU A 36 13.57 2.80 1.49
N ASP A 37 14.27 2.30 2.50
CA ASP A 37 15.72 2.14 2.59
C ASP A 37 16.22 0.76 2.10
N TYR A 38 15.37 -0.01 1.41
CA TYR A 38 15.71 -1.35 0.94
C TYR A 38 17.03 -1.42 0.15
N TYR A 39 17.33 -0.38 -0.63
CA TYR A 39 18.53 -0.32 -1.46
C TYR A 39 19.75 0.28 -0.76
N ASP A 40 19.62 0.92 0.41
CA ASP A 40 20.70 1.71 1.04
C ASP A 40 21.96 0.89 1.35
N SER A 41 21.78 -0.39 1.70
CA SER A 41 22.87 -1.30 2.02
C SER A 41 23.54 -1.93 0.80
N THR A 42 22.85 -1.96 -0.35
CA THR A 42 23.33 -2.65 -1.57
C THR A 42 23.76 -1.66 -2.65
N CYS A 43 23.06 -0.54 -2.77
CA CYS A 43 23.30 0.55 -3.70
C CYS A 43 22.96 1.88 -3.01
N PRO A 44 23.88 2.44 -2.20
CA PRO A 44 23.62 3.62 -1.36
C PRO A 44 23.28 4.88 -2.15
N ASP A 45 23.77 5.00 -3.39
CA ASP A 45 23.52 6.16 -4.26
C ASP A 45 22.27 5.98 -5.16
N ALA A 46 21.53 4.88 -5.05
CA ALA A 46 20.44 4.56 -5.97
C ALA A 46 19.38 5.68 -6.03
N TYR A 47 18.96 6.20 -4.89
CA TYR A 47 17.96 7.26 -4.81
C TYR A 47 18.47 8.56 -5.45
N ASP A 48 19.70 8.97 -5.14
CA ASP A 48 20.30 10.20 -5.66
C ASP A 48 20.53 10.12 -7.17
N ILE A 49 21.00 8.98 -7.68
CA ILE A 49 21.16 8.74 -9.12
C ILE A 49 19.80 8.83 -9.83
N VAL A 50 18.78 8.14 -9.35
CA VAL A 50 17.44 8.18 -9.95
C VAL A 50 16.87 9.60 -9.93
N LYS A 51 17.01 10.30 -8.79
CA LYS A 51 16.55 11.68 -8.64
C LYS A 51 17.26 12.62 -9.59
N GLN A 52 18.58 12.50 -9.73
CA GLN A 52 19.35 13.33 -10.65
C GLN A 52 18.91 13.11 -12.10
N VAL A 53 18.77 11.86 -12.53
CA VAL A 53 18.28 11.52 -13.88
C VAL A 53 16.89 12.09 -14.12
N LEU A 54 15.98 11.99 -13.13
CA LEU A 54 14.64 12.57 -13.23
C LEU A 54 14.69 14.11 -13.35
N VAL A 55 15.53 14.79 -12.57
CA VAL A 55 15.67 16.25 -12.61
C VAL A 55 16.22 16.71 -13.96
N ASP A 56 17.27 16.07 -14.46
CA ASP A 56 17.89 16.41 -15.75
C ASP A 56 16.90 16.18 -16.90
N ALA A 57 16.14 15.07 -16.85
CA ALA A 57 15.13 14.77 -17.85
C ALA A 57 13.97 15.78 -17.81
N VAL A 58 13.47 16.15 -16.62
CA VAL A 58 12.40 17.16 -16.48
C VAL A 58 12.84 18.54 -16.97
N GLN A 59 14.11 18.92 -16.77
CA GLN A 59 14.64 20.17 -17.32
C GLN A 59 14.68 20.16 -18.85
N SER A 60 14.94 19.00 -19.46
CA SER A 60 14.95 18.85 -20.92
C SER A 60 13.54 18.90 -21.54
N ASP A 61 12.55 18.26 -20.92
CA ASP A 61 11.15 18.32 -21.31
C ASP A 61 10.26 18.18 -20.06
N THR A 62 9.53 19.25 -19.75
CA THR A 62 8.64 19.29 -18.59
C THR A 62 7.50 18.28 -18.64
N ARG A 63 7.20 17.72 -19.83
CA ARG A 63 6.19 16.67 -20.02
C ARG A 63 6.72 15.28 -19.68
N ILE A 64 8.04 15.07 -19.56
CA ILE A 64 8.61 13.77 -19.25
C ILE A 64 8.04 13.22 -17.93
N PHE A 65 7.79 14.06 -16.92
CA PHE A 65 7.17 13.59 -15.69
C PHE A 65 5.75 13.06 -15.91
N ALA A 66 4.92 13.77 -16.70
CA ALA A 66 3.59 13.30 -17.06
C ALA A 66 3.64 12.01 -17.90
N SER A 67 4.60 11.91 -18.83
CA SER A 67 4.83 10.71 -19.63
C SER A 67 5.31 9.52 -18.80
N LEU A 68 6.22 9.74 -17.84
CA LEU A 68 6.69 8.72 -16.91
C LEU A 68 5.59 8.27 -15.97
N ILE A 69 4.77 9.20 -15.49
CA ILE A 69 3.57 8.86 -14.72
C ILE A 69 2.66 7.99 -15.57
N ARG A 70 2.32 8.37 -16.81
CA ARG A 70 1.49 7.52 -17.68
C ARG A 70 2.12 6.16 -18.03
N LEU A 71 3.45 6.08 -18.04
CA LEU A 71 4.18 4.83 -18.31
C LEU A 71 4.18 3.90 -17.10
N HIS A 72 4.26 4.43 -15.88
CA HIS A 72 4.35 3.65 -14.64
C HIS A 72 3.01 3.49 -13.92
N PHE A 73 2.10 4.45 -14.08
CA PHE A 73 0.77 4.50 -13.51
C PHE A 73 -0.23 4.46 -14.66
N HIS A 74 -0.88 3.31 -14.80
CA HIS A 74 -1.96 3.14 -15.76
C HIS A 74 -3.21 3.87 -15.25
N ASP A 75 -3.89 4.56 -16.16
CA ASP A 75 -5.25 5.05 -15.93
C ASP A 75 -6.15 3.83 -15.62
N LEU A 76 -6.61 3.73 -14.37
CA LEU A 76 -7.41 2.59 -13.91
C LEU A 76 -8.84 2.61 -14.47
N ASP A 77 -9.27 3.77 -14.99
CA ASP A 77 -10.43 3.92 -15.84
C ASP A 77 -9.99 4.41 -17.23
N PRO A 78 -9.98 3.53 -18.25
CA PRO A 78 -9.57 3.91 -19.60
C PRO A 78 -10.60 4.77 -20.35
N THR A 79 -11.83 4.88 -19.84
CA THR A 79 -12.91 5.63 -20.47
C THR A 79 -12.93 7.08 -19.96
N THR A 80 -12.78 7.24 -18.65
CA THR A 80 -12.86 8.53 -17.95
C THR A 80 -11.82 8.64 -16.83
N PRO A 81 -10.52 8.75 -17.16
CA PRO A 81 -9.42 8.66 -16.19
C PRO A 81 -9.50 9.66 -15.02
N ASP A 82 -10.02 10.85 -15.31
CA ASP A 82 -10.03 11.99 -14.40
C ASP A 82 -11.45 12.33 -13.90
N THR A 83 -12.47 11.55 -14.25
CA THR A 83 -13.87 11.84 -13.89
C THR A 83 -14.40 10.79 -12.92
N PHE A 84 -15.04 11.24 -11.84
CA PHE A 84 -15.73 10.36 -10.92
C PHE A 84 -17.15 10.13 -11.42
N ASP A 85 -17.39 8.99 -12.06
CA ASP A 85 -18.68 8.60 -12.62
C ASP A 85 -18.86 7.07 -12.58
N ASN A 86 -19.92 6.56 -13.20
CA ASN A 86 -20.22 5.13 -13.21
C ASN A 86 -19.55 4.36 -14.37
N ASN A 87 -18.71 4.98 -15.21
CA ASN A 87 -18.02 4.29 -16.29
C ASN A 87 -17.08 3.21 -15.76
N TYR A 88 -16.58 3.33 -14.53
CA TYR A 88 -15.92 2.24 -13.83
C TYR A 88 -16.73 0.93 -13.91
N TYR A 89 -18.04 0.98 -13.64
CA TYR A 89 -18.91 -0.21 -13.69
C TYR A 89 -19.24 -0.62 -15.12
N THR A 90 -19.46 0.32 -16.04
CA THR A 90 -19.71 -0.01 -17.45
C THR A 90 -18.50 -0.70 -18.10
N ASN A 91 -17.28 -0.31 -17.72
CA ASN A 91 -16.04 -0.98 -18.13
C ASN A 91 -15.99 -2.44 -17.65
N ILE A 92 -16.38 -2.71 -16.40
CA ILE A 92 -16.41 -4.08 -15.84
C ILE A 92 -17.39 -4.97 -16.62
N GLU A 93 -18.54 -4.44 -17.06
CA GLU A 93 -19.51 -5.19 -17.86
C GLU A 93 -18.96 -5.69 -19.19
N VAL A 94 -18.04 -4.93 -19.79
CA VAL A 94 -17.40 -5.26 -21.08
C VAL A 94 -16.02 -5.89 -20.91
N ASN A 95 -15.72 -6.46 -19.74
CA ASN A 95 -14.45 -7.10 -19.39
C ASN A 95 -13.23 -6.17 -19.52
N ARG A 96 -13.39 -4.90 -19.15
CA ARG A 96 -12.34 -3.88 -19.15
C ARG A 96 -11.95 -3.41 -17.73
N GLY A 97 -12.28 -4.17 -16.70
CA GLY A 97 -11.72 -3.95 -15.36
C GLY A 97 -10.20 -4.14 -15.39
N ILE A 98 -9.44 -3.12 -14.99
CA ILE A 98 -7.98 -3.12 -15.11
C ILE A 98 -7.34 -4.03 -14.06
N LEU A 99 -7.83 -4.01 -12.83
CA LEU A 99 -7.35 -4.91 -11.79
C LEU A 99 -8.18 -6.19 -11.79
N ASN A 100 -7.53 -7.31 -11.50
CA ASN A 100 -8.23 -8.59 -11.32
C ASN A 100 -9.34 -8.46 -10.27
N SER A 101 -9.08 -7.74 -9.17
CA SER A 101 -10.08 -7.49 -8.13
C SER A 101 -11.32 -6.76 -8.63
N ASP A 102 -11.19 -5.89 -9.63
CA ASP A 102 -12.32 -5.17 -10.21
C ASP A 102 -13.17 -6.12 -11.06
N GLN A 103 -12.51 -6.90 -11.93
CA GLN A 103 -13.23 -7.80 -12.83
C GLN A 103 -13.93 -8.95 -12.06
N GLU A 104 -13.37 -9.38 -10.93
CA GLU A 104 -13.97 -10.38 -10.05
C GLU A 104 -15.32 -9.93 -9.44
N LEU A 105 -15.61 -8.63 -9.39
CA LEU A 105 -16.90 -8.10 -8.90
C LEU A 105 -18.08 -8.57 -9.75
N LYS A 106 -17.85 -8.94 -11.01
CA LYS A 106 -18.89 -9.44 -11.93
C LYS A 106 -18.59 -10.81 -12.50
N SER A 107 -17.33 -11.08 -12.87
CA SER A 107 -16.97 -12.27 -13.64
C SER A 107 -16.76 -13.52 -12.79
N SER A 108 -16.59 -13.40 -11.46
CA SER A 108 -16.41 -14.57 -10.60
C SER A 108 -17.72 -15.37 -10.44
N PRO A 109 -17.66 -16.70 -10.29
CA PRO A 109 -18.86 -17.50 -10.00
C PRO A 109 -19.57 -17.08 -8.70
N LEU A 110 -18.83 -16.55 -7.72
CA LEU A 110 -19.38 -16.08 -6.45
C LEU A 110 -20.11 -14.74 -6.57
N ALA A 111 -19.78 -13.94 -7.60
CA ALA A 111 -20.36 -12.63 -7.84
C ALA A 111 -21.83 -12.70 -8.27
N GLN A 112 -22.26 -13.77 -8.96
CA GLN A 112 -23.58 -13.85 -9.60
C GLN A 112 -24.76 -13.60 -8.65
N GLY A 113 -24.63 -13.98 -7.37
CA GLY A 113 -25.65 -13.77 -6.34
C GLY A 113 -25.30 -12.68 -5.32
N THR A 114 -24.18 -11.98 -5.48
CA THR A 114 -23.67 -11.02 -4.49
C THR A 114 -23.35 -9.68 -5.13
N THR A 115 -22.21 -9.54 -5.78
CA THR A 115 -21.70 -8.26 -6.30
C THR A 115 -22.13 -7.99 -7.75
N ALA A 116 -22.36 -9.01 -8.57
CA ALA A 116 -22.69 -8.81 -9.98
C ALA A 116 -23.96 -7.97 -10.19
N PRO A 117 -25.09 -8.22 -9.49
CA PRO A 117 -26.28 -7.37 -9.63
C PRO A 117 -26.05 -5.92 -9.19
N ILE A 118 -25.12 -5.69 -8.28
CA ILE A 118 -24.75 -4.34 -7.81
C ILE A 118 -23.96 -3.62 -8.91
N VAL A 119 -23.03 -4.32 -9.57
CA VAL A 119 -22.32 -3.80 -10.74
C VAL A 119 -23.31 -3.44 -11.85
N ASP A 120 -24.27 -4.31 -12.16
CA ASP A 120 -25.30 -4.07 -13.17
C ASP A 120 -26.12 -2.81 -12.84
N GLN A 121 -26.53 -2.66 -11.58
CA GLN A 121 -27.29 -1.49 -11.12
C GLN A 121 -26.50 -0.20 -11.28
N PHE A 122 -25.25 -0.19 -10.86
CA PHE A 122 -24.41 1.01 -10.90
C PHE A 122 -24.00 1.37 -12.33
N ALA A 123 -23.74 0.38 -13.18
CA ALA A 123 -23.52 0.60 -14.61
C ALA A 123 -24.74 1.23 -15.30
N ALA A 124 -25.96 0.83 -14.90
CA ALA A 124 -27.20 1.36 -15.45
C ALA A 124 -27.59 2.76 -14.91
N SER A 125 -27.15 3.13 -13.71
CA SER A 125 -27.62 4.34 -13.01
C SER A 125 -26.51 4.99 -12.18
N GLN A 126 -26.06 6.16 -12.62
CA GLN A 126 -25.10 6.98 -11.89
C GLN A 126 -25.66 7.47 -10.55
N ASP A 127 -26.97 7.76 -10.48
CA ASP A 127 -27.62 8.23 -9.26
C ASP A 127 -27.61 7.14 -8.18
N ASP A 128 -27.89 5.89 -8.54
CA ASP A 128 -27.85 4.76 -7.60
C ASP A 128 -26.42 4.46 -7.13
N PHE A 129 -25.45 4.57 -8.05
CA PHE A 129 -24.03 4.51 -7.70
C PHE A 129 -23.67 5.59 -6.68
N PHE A 130 -23.95 6.86 -6.97
CA PHE A 130 -23.56 7.97 -6.10
C PHE A 130 -24.26 7.92 -4.74
N ALA A 131 -25.54 7.55 -4.70
CA ALA A 131 -26.27 7.36 -3.45
C ALA A 131 -25.62 6.26 -2.58
N SER A 132 -25.30 5.12 -3.18
CA SER A 132 -24.67 4.00 -2.49
C SER A 132 -23.22 4.27 -2.10
N PHE A 133 -22.48 4.97 -2.95
CA PHE A 133 -21.10 5.40 -2.68
C PHE A 133 -21.05 6.36 -1.49
N ALA A 134 -21.92 7.38 -1.46
CA ALA A 134 -22.00 8.32 -0.34
C ALA A 134 -22.28 7.60 0.99
N GLN A 135 -23.25 6.67 1.00
CA GLN A 135 -23.55 5.88 2.19
C GLN A 135 -22.38 4.98 2.62
N SER A 136 -21.67 4.39 1.66
CA SER A 136 -20.49 3.55 1.93
C SER A 136 -19.34 4.36 2.53
N MET A 137 -19.11 5.58 2.04
CA MET A 137 -18.10 6.49 2.58
C MET A 137 -18.44 6.95 4.00
N ILE A 138 -19.72 7.19 4.31
CA ILE A 138 -20.18 7.46 5.68
C ILE A 138 -19.91 6.26 6.59
N ASN A 139 -20.26 5.05 6.15
CA ASN A 139 -20.04 3.83 6.92
C ASN A 139 -18.54 3.61 7.19
N MET A 140 -17.68 3.86 6.19
CA MET A 140 -16.23 3.78 6.32
C MET A 140 -15.68 4.86 7.27
N GLY A 141 -16.18 6.09 7.21
CA GLY A 141 -15.80 7.16 8.14
C GLY A 141 -16.17 6.88 9.60
N ASN A 142 -17.17 6.03 9.82
CA ASN A 142 -17.61 5.60 11.14
C ASN A 142 -16.82 4.41 11.71
N ILE A 143 -15.76 3.94 11.03
CA ILE A 143 -14.90 2.86 11.52
C ILE A 143 -14.07 3.36 12.70
N LYS A 144 -14.55 3.06 13.92
CA LYS A 144 -13.85 3.23 15.21
C LYS A 144 -13.12 4.59 15.37
N PRO A 145 -13.78 5.74 15.15
CA PRO A 145 -13.16 7.03 15.41
C PRO A 145 -12.83 7.18 16.91
N LEU A 146 -11.71 7.82 17.22
CA LEU A 146 -11.38 8.22 18.59
C LEU A 146 -12.23 9.44 18.95
N THR A 147 -13.30 9.22 19.72
CA THR A 147 -14.21 10.28 20.17
C THR A 147 -13.98 10.70 21.62
N ASP A 148 -13.26 9.88 22.39
CA ASP A 148 -12.90 10.16 23.78
C ASP A 148 -11.69 11.11 23.83
N PRO A 149 -11.85 12.34 24.35
CA PRO A 149 -10.75 13.31 24.45
C PRO A 149 -9.58 12.84 25.32
N SER A 150 -9.79 11.84 26.18
CA SER A 150 -8.72 11.24 26.99
C SER A 150 -7.87 10.20 26.23
N ARG A 151 -8.32 9.78 25.04
CA ARG A 151 -7.69 8.72 24.24
C ARG A 151 -7.10 9.20 22.91
N GLY A 152 -7.23 10.48 22.59
CA GLY A 152 -6.76 11.07 21.34
C GLY A 152 -6.50 12.57 21.47
N GLU A 153 -6.04 13.17 20.38
CA GLU A 153 -5.73 14.60 20.30
C GLU A 153 -6.09 15.18 18.93
N VAL A 154 -6.31 16.48 18.87
CA VAL A 154 -6.36 17.21 17.60
C VAL A 154 -4.93 17.61 17.24
N ARG A 155 -4.37 16.96 16.22
CA ARG A 155 -3.01 17.24 15.76
C ARG A 155 -2.92 18.59 15.09
N THR A 156 -1.95 19.42 15.48
CA THR A 156 -1.61 20.65 14.75
C THR A 156 -0.74 20.36 13.52
N ASN A 157 -0.07 19.20 13.51
CA ASN A 157 0.68 18.69 12.37
C ASN A 157 0.32 17.21 12.16
N CYS A 158 -0.30 16.86 11.03
CA CYS A 158 -0.76 15.48 10.78
C CYS A 158 0.36 14.43 10.78
N ARG A 159 1.62 14.85 10.57
CA ARG A 159 2.79 13.97 10.46
C ARG A 159 3.45 13.63 11.79
N ARG A 160 3.07 14.29 12.90
CA ARG A 160 3.68 14.09 14.22
C ARG A 160 2.62 14.13 15.33
N VAL A 161 2.88 13.42 16.42
CA VAL A 161 2.13 13.57 17.68
C VAL A 161 2.57 14.89 18.32
N ASN A 162 1.64 15.59 18.99
CA ASN A 162 1.95 16.85 19.66
C ASN A 162 2.93 16.68 20.84
#